data_AF-A0A067NHA2-F1
#
_entry.id   AF-A0A067NHA2-F1
#
_cell.length_a   1.000
_cell.length_b   1.000
_cell.length_c   1.000
_cell.angle_alpha   90.00
_cell.angle_beta   90.00
_cell.angle_gamma   90.00
#
_symmetry.space_group_name_H-M   'P 1'
#
loop_
_entity.id
_entity.type
_entity.pdbx_description
1 polymer ?
#
loop_
_entity_poly.entity_id
_entity_poly.type
_entity_poly.pdbx_seq_one_letter_code
_entity_poly.pdbx_strand_id
1 'polypeptide(L)'
;MAACNATAPFPEECRDAKQSAPFVNQGFEDYAITSKGEKAAILSLMLFESGNFKFDINHFPGRPGQGTRNLMTFPFVHQYAVDTPSTSAQALALAPNASDPSISNDTMNAVRALVLEDRLSFASGMWFYKASGPEKIGCTGNSTLVEGLKAETEQGWADYITNCIFTTVTDERKAVWQKTLAAI
;
A
#
# COMPACT_ATOMS: atom_id res chain seq x y z
N MET A 1 -5.67 16.02 8.77
CA MET A 1 -6.47 15.39 7.69
C MET A 1 -6.26 16.16 6.40
N ALA A 2 -6.19 15.48 5.26
CA ALA A 2 -6.09 16.15 3.96
C ALA A 2 -7.40 16.88 3.66
N ALA A 3 -7.32 18.14 3.22
CA ALA A 3 -8.47 18.83 2.65
C ALA A 3 -8.63 18.37 1.21
N CYS A 4 -9.34 17.27 1.00
CA CYS A 4 -9.75 16.80 -0.32
C CYS A 4 -10.84 17.73 -0.84
N ASN A 5 -10.45 18.73 -1.62
CA ASN A 5 -11.36 19.68 -2.25
C ASN A 5 -11.35 19.51 -3.77
N ALA A 6 -12.38 20.02 -4.43
CA ALA A 6 -12.52 19.92 -5.89
C ALA A 6 -11.40 20.62 -6.68
N THR A 7 -10.59 21.45 -6.02
CA THR A 7 -9.45 22.16 -6.62
C THR A 7 -8.12 21.41 -6.46
N ALA A 8 -8.10 20.25 -5.81
CA ALA A 8 -6.91 19.42 -5.74
C ALA A 8 -6.48 18.98 -7.15
N PRO A 9 -5.17 18.85 -7.45
CA PRO A 9 -4.71 18.41 -8.77
C PRO A 9 -5.24 17.04 -9.22
N PHE A 10 -5.48 16.14 -8.26
CA PHE A 10 -6.01 14.80 -8.49
C PHE A 10 -7.19 14.55 -7.55
N PRO A 11 -8.34 15.19 -7.80
CA PRO A 11 -9.47 15.19 -6.85
C PRO A 11 -10.11 13.80 -6.73
N GLU A 12 -10.09 13.02 -7.81
CA GLU A 12 -10.66 11.66 -7.85
C GLU A 12 -9.86 10.66 -6.99
N GLU A 13 -8.56 10.89 -6.79
CA GLU A 13 -7.69 10.06 -5.95
C GLU A 13 -7.81 10.43 -4.47
N CYS A 14 -8.20 11.67 -4.16
CA CYS A 14 -8.14 12.20 -2.81
C CYS A 14 -9.28 11.64 -1.94
N ARG A 15 -8.93 11.17 -0.74
CA ARG A 15 -9.91 10.76 0.29
C ARG A 15 -9.56 11.38 1.64
N ASP A 16 -10.54 12.03 2.26
CA ASP A 16 -10.41 12.44 3.66
C ASP A 16 -10.55 11.23 4.60
N ALA A 17 -10.34 11.42 5.91
CA ALA A 17 -10.40 10.27 6.81
C ALA A 17 -11.82 9.71 7.04
N LYS A 18 -12.89 10.50 6.82
CA LYS A 18 -14.25 9.98 6.91
C LYS A 18 -14.52 9.05 5.73
N GLN A 19 -14.02 9.39 4.55
CA GLN A 19 -14.13 8.58 3.35
C GLN A 19 -13.22 7.34 3.40
N SER A 20 -11.99 7.47 3.91
CA SER A 20 -11.03 6.36 3.90
C SER A 20 -11.18 5.38 5.05
N ALA A 21 -11.61 5.82 6.25
CA ALA A 21 -11.65 4.96 7.44
C ALA A 21 -12.45 3.65 7.25
N PRO A 22 -13.63 3.64 6.61
CA PRO A 22 -14.35 2.38 6.35
C PRO A 22 -13.52 1.38 5.54
N PHE A 23 -12.84 1.83 4.48
CA PHE A 23 -12.05 0.96 3.62
C PHE A 23 -10.77 0.47 4.31
N VAL A 24 -10.10 1.34 5.07
CA VAL A 24 -8.93 0.96 5.87
C VAL A 24 -9.31 -0.10 6.91
N ASN A 25 -10.41 0.09 7.63
CA ASN A 25 -10.87 -0.88 8.62
C ASN A 25 -11.25 -2.20 7.96
N GLN A 26 -11.98 -2.16 6.83
CA GLN A 26 -12.33 -3.36 6.09
C GLN A 26 -11.08 -4.12 5.62
N GLY A 27 -10.05 -3.43 5.13
CA GLY A 27 -8.82 -4.10 4.73
C GLY A 27 -8.07 -4.73 5.92
N PHE A 28 -8.09 -4.12 7.11
CA PHE A 28 -7.52 -4.79 8.29
C PHE A 28 -8.27 -6.08 8.65
N GLU A 29 -9.60 -6.08 8.51
CA GLU A 29 -10.44 -7.26 8.72
C GLU A 29 -10.20 -8.34 7.66
N ASP A 30 -10.24 -7.97 6.38
CA ASP A 30 -10.07 -8.87 5.22
C ASP A 30 -8.72 -9.63 5.30
N TYR A 31 -7.70 -9.01 5.91
CA TYR A 31 -6.35 -9.56 6.03
C TYR A 31 -5.98 -10.04 7.46
N ALA A 32 -6.95 -10.07 8.37
CA ALA A 32 -6.79 -10.52 9.76
C ALA A 32 -5.64 -9.82 10.53
N ILE A 33 -5.49 -8.51 10.33
CA ILE A 33 -4.47 -7.69 10.99
C ILE A 33 -5.09 -7.06 12.24
N THR A 34 -4.75 -7.58 13.41
CA THR A 34 -5.46 -7.26 14.65
C THR A 34 -4.65 -6.41 15.63
N SER A 35 -3.32 -6.53 15.65
CA SER A 35 -2.51 -5.80 16.62
C SER A 35 -2.45 -4.30 16.29
N LYS A 36 -2.41 -3.48 17.34
CA LYS A 36 -2.33 -2.03 17.23
C LYS A 36 -1.08 -1.58 16.47
N GLY A 37 0.08 -2.14 16.82
CA GLY A 37 1.35 -1.76 16.17
C GLY A 37 1.45 -2.16 14.70
N GLU A 38 0.93 -3.33 14.30
CA GLU A 38 0.87 -3.71 12.88
C GLU A 38 -0.04 -2.75 12.08
N LYS A 39 -1.24 -2.46 12.60
CA LYS A 39 -2.17 -1.50 11.98
C LYS A 39 -1.51 -0.12 11.84
N ALA A 40 -0.85 0.36 12.89
CA ALA A 40 -0.19 1.65 12.89
C ALA A 40 0.96 1.71 11.88
N ALA A 41 1.77 0.67 11.78
CA ALA A 41 2.87 0.61 10.82
C ALA A 41 2.36 0.69 9.37
N ILE A 42 1.38 -0.16 9.01
CA ILE A 42 0.81 -0.19 7.66
C ILE A 42 0.09 1.11 7.32
N LEU A 43 -0.76 1.62 8.22
CA LEU A 43 -1.47 2.88 7.99
C LEU A 43 -0.49 4.05 7.86
N SER A 44 0.55 4.11 8.70
CA SER A 44 1.55 5.17 8.62
C SER A 44 2.32 5.16 7.30
N LEU A 45 2.66 3.97 6.78
CA LEU A 45 3.25 3.83 5.46
C LEU A 45 2.30 4.39 4.40
N MET A 46 1.05 3.95 4.40
CA MET A 46 0.09 4.40 3.41
C MET A 46 -0.11 5.92 3.46
N LEU A 47 -0.28 6.49 4.65
CA LEU A 47 -0.41 7.94 4.84
C LEU A 47 0.82 8.70 4.33
N PHE A 48 2.02 8.16 4.55
CA PHE A 48 3.25 8.80 4.08
C PHE A 48 3.37 8.76 2.56
N GLU A 49 3.26 7.57 1.96
CA GLU A 49 3.48 7.37 0.52
C GLU A 49 2.40 8.09 -0.31
N SER A 50 1.14 8.04 0.11
CA SER A 50 0.01 8.65 -0.62
C SER A 50 -0.17 10.16 -0.40
N GLY A 51 0.77 10.82 0.30
CA GLY A 51 0.64 12.23 0.64
C GLY A 51 -0.58 12.52 1.51
N ASN A 52 -0.86 11.66 2.48
CA ASN A 52 -2.04 11.66 3.36
C ASN A 52 -3.34 11.38 2.60
N PHE A 53 -3.35 10.32 1.79
CA PHE A 53 -4.43 9.88 0.90
C PHE A 53 -4.86 10.91 -0.14
N LYS A 54 -3.94 11.79 -0.56
CA LYS A 54 -4.16 12.69 -1.70
C LYS A 54 -3.99 11.98 -3.04
N PHE A 55 -3.18 10.92 -3.05
CA PHE A 55 -2.81 10.20 -4.27
C PHE A 55 -2.98 8.69 -4.07
N ASP A 56 -3.26 7.98 -5.14
CA ASP A 56 -3.08 6.52 -5.25
C ASP A 56 -2.27 6.14 -6.50
N ILE A 57 -1.78 7.14 -7.23
CA ILE A 57 -0.82 6.99 -8.31
C ILE A 57 0.45 7.75 -7.96
N ASN A 58 1.62 7.19 -8.33
CA ASN A 58 2.85 7.96 -8.27
C ASN A 58 2.85 9.00 -9.41
N HIS A 59 2.67 10.28 -9.07
CA HIS A 59 2.74 11.41 -10.01
C HIS A 59 4.09 12.13 -10.05
N PHE A 60 4.90 12.05 -8.98
CA PHE A 60 6.13 12.83 -8.84
C PHE A 60 7.28 11.98 -8.28
N PRO A 61 8.32 11.66 -9.07
CA PRO A 61 8.57 12.02 -10.47
C PRO A 61 7.68 11.27 -11.49
N GLY A 62 6.83 10.35 -11.01
CA GLY A 62 6.02 9.48 -11.85
C GLY A 62 6.74 8.19 -12.19
N ARG A 63 6.06 7.05 -12.02
CA ARG A 63 6.57 5.74 -12.46
C ARG A 63 5.42 4.91 -13.04
N PRO A 64 5.53 4.42 -14.29
CA PRO A 64 4.51 3.59 -14.90
C PRO A 64 4.13 2.38 -14.05
N GLY A 65 2.84 2.13 -13.92
CA GLY A 65 2.28 1.04 -13.10
C GLY A 65 2.47 1.16 -11.59
N GLN A 66 3.21 2.15 -11.07
CA GLN A 66 3.34 2.36 -9.62
C GLN A 66 2.08 3.03 -9.06
N GLY A 67 1.56 2.50 -7.95
CA GLY A 67 0.36 3.04 -7.31
C GLY A 67 -0.17 2.23 -6.13
N THR A 68 -1.45 2.51 -5.85
CA THR A 68 -2.25 2.27 -4.63
C THR A 68 -1.75 3.01 -3.39
N ARG A 69 -2.40 2.85 -2.23
CA ARG A 69 -2.18 3.73 -1.07
C ARG A 69 -0.80 3.57 -0.41
N ASN A 70 -0.08 2.50 -0.69
CA ASN A 70 1.33 2.29 -0.30
C ASN A 70 2.34 2.42 -1.46
N LEU A 71 1.92 2.94 -2.63
CA LEU A 71 2.76 3.19 -3.81
C LEU A 71 3.67 2.02 -4.23
N MET A 72 3.09 0.83 -4.34
CA MET A 72 3.78 -0.38 -4.78
C MET A 72 4.31 -0.23 -6.21
N THR A 73 5.50 -0.78 -6.48
CA THR A 73 6.05 -0.84 -7.84
C THR A 73 5.25 -1.79 -8.74
N PHE A 74 5.38 -1.65 -10.07
CA PHE A 74 4.59 -2.41 -11.04
C PHE A 74 4.56 -3.93 -10.80
N PRO A 75 5.67 -4.64 -10.48
CA PRO A 75 5.61 -6.07 -10.21
C PRO A 75 4.65 -6.45 -9.07
N PHE A 76 4.58 -5.62 -8.02
CA PHE A 76 3.68 -5.86 -6.89
C PHE A 76 2.24 -5.41 -7.19
N VAL A 77 2.04 -4.33 -7.95
CA VAL A 77 0.70 -3.93 -8.42
C VAL A 77 0.11 -5.00 -9.33
N HIS A 78 0.92 -5.55 -10.24
CA HIS A 78 0.54 -6.67 -11.08
C HIS A 78 0.20 -7.90 -10.23
N GLN A 79 1.07 -8.28 -9.31
CA GLN A 79 0.82 -9.42 -8.42
C GLN A 79 -0.47 -9.24 -7.61
N TYR A 80 -0.74 -8.03 -7.11
CA TYR A 80 -1.96 -7.71 -6.38
C TYR A 80 -3.20 -7.84 -7.27
N ALA A 81 -3.14 -7.31 -8.49
CA ALA A 81 -4.23 -7.42 -9.46
C ALA A 81 -4.49 -8.88 -9.90
N VAL A 82 -3.45 -9.71 -9.98
CA VAL A 82 -3.57 -11.15 -10.25
C VAL A 82 -4.18 -11.91 -9.06
N ASP A 83 -3.79 -11.56 -7.83
CA ASP A 83 -4.32 -12.19 -6.61
C ASP A 83 -5.75 -11.80 -6.30
N THR A 84 -6.22 -10.69 -6.84
CA THR A 84 -7.56 -10.16 -6.62
C THR A 84 -8.56 -10.80 -7.59
N PRO A 85 -9.56 -11.58 -7.11
CA PRO A 85 -10.44 -12.36 -7.98
C PRO A 85 -11.18 -11.54 -9.06
N SER A 86 -11.59 -10.32 -8.73
CA SER A 86 -12.32 -9.45 -9.66
C SER A 86 -11.46 -8.88 -10.79
N THR A 87 -10.13 -8.89 -10.66
CA THR A 87 -9.20 -8.27 -11.62
C THR A 87 -8.25 -9.27 -12.28
N SER A 88 -8.11 -10.47 -11.70
CA SER A 88 -7.11 -11.47 -12.07
C SER A 88 -7.04 -11.79 -13.57
N ALA A 89 -8.18 -12.11 -14.17
CA ALA A 89 -8.26 -12.47 -15.58
C ALA A 89 -7.83 -11.31 -16.50
N GLN A 90 -8.22 -10.07 -16.16
CA GLN A 90 -7.86 -8.88 -16.95
C GLN A 90 -6.38 -8.53 -16.78
N ALA A 91 -5.84 -8.64 -15.56
CA ALA A 91 -4.43 -8.40 -15.29
C ALA A 91 -3.53 -9.38 -16.08
N LEU A 92 -3.86 -10.66 -16.09
CA LEU A 92 -3.14 -11.68 -16.86
C LEU A 92 -3.28 -11.50 -18.37
N ALA A 93 -4.43 -11.04 -18.85
CA ALA A 93 -4.64 -10.74 -20.28
C ALA A 93 -3.81 -9.53 -20.74
N LEU A 94 -3.68 -8.50 -19.91
CA LEU A 94 -2.86 -7.32 -20.19
C LEU A 94 -1.36 -7.60 -20.09
N ALA A 95 -0.95 -8.31 -19.05
CA ALA A 95 0.44 -8.63 -18.76
C ALA A 95 0.54 -10.06 -18.20
N PRO A 96 0.84 -11.07 -19.01
CA PRO A 96 0.98 -12.45 -18.52
C PRO A 96 2.15 -12.65 -17.54
N ASN A 97 3.19 -11.83 -17.64
CA ASN A 97 4.41 -11.91 -16.84
C ASN A 97 4.93 -10.50 -16.49
N ALA A 98 4.87 -10.10 -15.23
CA ALA A 98 5.29 -8.75 -14.79
C ALA A 98 6.78 -8.43 -15.00
N SER A 99 7.62 -9.46 -15.22
CA SER A 99 9.05 -9.31 -15.45
C SER A 99 9.41 -9.19 -16.94
N ASP A 100 8.43 -9.25 -17.84
CA ASP A 100 8.67 -9.10 -19.27
C ASP A 100 9.09 -7.64 -19.59
N PRO A 101 10.32 -7.42 -20.09
CA PRO A 101 10.83 -6.08 -20.37
C PRO A 101 10.13 -5.40 -21.56
N SER A 102 9.31 -6.13 -22.33
CA SER A 102 8.55 -5.59 -23.46
C SER A 102 7.22 -4.96 -23.08
N ILE A 103 6.79 -5.09 -21.82
CA ILE A 103 5.55 -4.47 -21.33
C ILE A 103 5.67 -2.96 -21.45
N SER A 104 4.74 -2.35 -22.19
CA SER A 104 4.69 -0.91 -22.37
C SER A 104 4.25 -0.19 -21.09
N ASN A 105 4.63 1.07 -20.96
CA ASN A 105 4.18 1.93 -19.86
C ASN A 105 2.64 2.00 -19.78
N ASP A 106 1.96 2.00 -20.93
CA ASP A 106 0.50 2.04 -21.01
C ASP A 106 -0.12 0.75 -20.47
N THR A 107 0.46 -0.41 -20.80
CA THR A 107 0.04 -1.69 -20.24
C THR A 107 0.25 -1.72 -18.72
N MET A 108 1.38 -1.22 -18.22
CA MET A 108 1.63 -1.12 -16.77
C MET A 108 0.57 -0.26 -16.08
N ASN A 109 0.25 0.90 -16.67
CA ASN A 109 -0.78 1.80 -16.16
C ASN A 109 -2.18 1.19 -16.23
N ALA A 110 -2.50 0.43 -17.29
CA ALA A 110 -3.77 -0.27 -17.44
C ALA A 110 -3.95 -1.35 -16.37
N VAL A 111 -2.91 -2.13 -16.04
CA VAL A 111 -2.95 -3.09 -14.93
C VAL A 111 -3.15 -2.37 -13.60
N ARG A 112 -2.42 -1.27 -13.34
CA ARG A 112 -2.62 -0.46 -12.13
C ARG A 112 -4.06 0.02 -12.00
N ALA A 113 -4.66 0.50 -13.09
CA ALA A 113 -6.03 1.03 -13.10
C ALA A 113 -7.07 0.02 -12.60
N LEU A 114 -6.83 -1.29 -12.77
CA LEU A 114 -7.73 -2.34 -12.29
C LEU A 114 -7.92 -2.34 -10.76
N VAL A 115 -6.94 -1.82 -10.00
CA VAL A 115 -6.91 -1.89 -8.54
C VAL A 115 -7.01 -0.52 -7.86
N LEU A 116 -7.47 0.51 -8.58
CA LEU A 116 -7.62 1.87 -8.03
C LEU A 116 -9.00 2.15 -7.41
N GLU A 117 -9.99 1.28 -7.59
CA GLU A 117 -11.25 1.40 -6.86
C GLU A 117 -10.99 1.36 -5.34
N ASP A 118 -11.71 2.18 -4.58
CA ASP A 118 -11.37 2.50 -3.18
C ASP A 118 -11.16 1.25 -2.32
N ARG A 119 -12.04 0.24 -2.41
CA ARG A 119 -11.88 -0.98 -1.61
C ARG A 119 -10.54 -1.67 -1.89
N LEU A 120 -10.16 -1.82 -3.16
CA LEU A 120 -8.89 -2.44 -3.54
C LEU A 120 -7.69 -1.53 -3.23
N SER A 121 -7.82 -0.24 -3.54
CA SER A 121 -6.75 0.74 -3.35
C SER A 121 -6.34 0.85 -1.87
N PHE A 122 -7.29 0.88 -0.94
CA PHE A 122 -7.00 0.92 0.50
C PHE A 122 -6.57 -0.42 1.10
N ALA A 123 -6.94 -1.55 0.48
CA ALA A 123 -6.52 -2.87 0.92
C ALA A 123 -5.06 -3.22 0.52
N SER A 124 -4.46 -2.47 -0.42
CA SER A 124 -3.16 -2.80 -0.99
C SER A 124 -2.02 -2.88 0.04
N GLY A 125 -2.03 -2.03 1.07
CA GLY A 125 -1.02 -2.05 2.13
C GLY A 125 -1.11 -3.33 2.98
N MET A 126 -2.33 -3.77 3.25
CA MET A 126 -2.62 -4.98 4.01
C MET A 126 -2.27 -6.23 3.21
N TRP A 127 -2.64 -6.25 1.91
CA TRP A 127 -2.20 -7.29 0.99
C TRP A 127 -0.68 -7.37 0.92
N PHE A 128 0.01 -6.23 0.75
CA PHE A 128 1.46 -6.24 0.65
C PHE A 128 2.10 -6.84 1.90
N TYR A 129 1.62 -6.43 3.07
CA TYR A 129 2.09 -6.94 4.36
C TYR A 129 1.87 -8.45 4.52
N LYS A 130 0.74 -8.98 4.07
CA LYS A 130 0.35 -10.38 4.32
C LYS A 130 0.69 -11.37 3.22
N ALA A 131 0.71 -10.94 1.97
CA ALA A 131 0.57 -11.82 0.81
C ALA A 131 1.46 -11.46 -0.39
N SER A 132 2.23 -10.36 -0.35
CA SER A 132 3.18 -10.09 -1.42
C SER A 132 4.30 -11.14 -1.49
N GLY A 133 4.97 -11.20 -2.64
CA GLY A 133 6.08 -12.12 -2.89
C GLY A 133 5.64 -13.52 -3.33
N PRO A 134 6.58 -14.36 -3.82
CA PRO A 134 6.25 -15.65 -4.42
C PRO A 134 5.66 -16.65 -3.42
N GLU A 135 6.07 -16.60 -2.15
CA GLU A 135 5.57 -17.49 -1.09
C GLU A 135 4.23 -17.05 -0.51
N LYS A 136 3.71 -15.88 -0.92
CA LYS A 136 2.44 -15.31 -0.43
C LYS A 136 2.40 -15.08 1.08
N ILE A 137 3.54 -14.66 1.65
CA ILE A 137 3.68 -14.36 3.08
C ILE A 137 4.00 -12.90 3.39
N GLY A 138 4.25 -12.07 2.37
CA GLY A 138 4.58 -10.65 2.52
C GLY A 138 5.68 -10.39 3.54
N CYS A 139 5.47 -9.38 4.38
CA CYS A 139 6.35 -9.07 5.51
C CYS A 139 6.24 -10.07 6.66
N THR A 140 5.17 -10.87 6.71
CA THR A 140 4.93 -11.79 7.84
C THR A 140 5.82 -13.03 7.83
N GLY A 141 6.64 -13.20 6.79
CA GLY A 141 7.73 -14.18 6.79
C GLY A 141 8.88 -13.86 7.75
N ASN A 142 8.98 -12.63 8.26
CA ASN A 142 9.99 -12.22 9.24
C ASN A 142 9.37 -12.11 10.64
N SER A 143 9.52 -13.14 11.47
CA SER A 143 8.92 -13.18 12.81
C SER A 143 9.42 -12.08 13.73
N THR A 144 10.71 -11.73 13.68
CA THR A 144 11.31 -10.65 14.50
C THR A 144 10.67 -9.31 14.20
N LEU A 145 10.49 -8.99 12.91
CA LEU A 145 9.77 -7.79 12.48
C LEU A 145 8.34 -7.81 13.02
N VAL A 146 7.61 -8.91 12.84
CA VAL A 146 6.21 -9.03 13.27
C VAL A 146 6.07 -8.87 14.79
N GLU A 147 6.95 -9.50 15.57
CA GLU A 147 6.99 -9.37 17.02
C GLU A 147 7.32 -7.93 17.45
N GLY A 148 8.30 -7.31 16.80
CA GLY A 148 8.67 -5.92 17.05
C GLY A 148 7.53 -4.94 16.75
N LEU A 149 6.77 -5.17 15.66
CA LEU A 149 5.56 -4.39 15.34
C LEU A 149 4.48 -4.61 16.39
N LYS A 150 4.18 -5.85 16.78
CA LYS A 150 3.18 -6.17 17.80
C LYS A 150 3.51 -5.57 19.17
N ALA A 151 4.80 -5.49 19.49
CA ALA A 151 5.31 -4.85 20.70
C ALA A 151 5.44 -3.30 20.56
N GLU A 152 5.01 -2.72 19.44
CA GLU A 152 5.00 -1.27 19.18
C GLU A 152 6.40 -0.63 19.27
N THR A 153 7.44 -1.42 18.99
CA THR A 153 8.83 -0.96 19.10
C THR A 153 9.24 -0.15 17.88
N GLU A 154 10.07 0.88 18.12
CA GLU A 154 10.68 1.64 17.02
C GLU A 154 11.56 0.75 16.14
N GLN A 155 12.27 -0.22 16.73
CA GLN A 155 13.10 -1.16 15.97
C GLN A 155 12.23 -2.04 15.05
N GLY A 156 11.12 -2.58 15.53
CA GLY A 156 10.21 -3.37 14.68
C GLY A 156 9.61 -2.55 13.54
N TRP A 157 9.27 -1.28 13.80
CA TRP A 157 8.84 -0.35 12.75
C TRP A 157 9.98 -0.05 11.76
N ALA A 158 11.19 0.20 12.24
CA ALA A 158 12.36 0.43 11.39
C ALA A 158 12.63 -0.79 10.50
N ASP A 159 12.59 -2.00 11.06
CA ASP A 159 12.76 -3.25 10.31
C ASP A 159 11.66 -3.45 9.27
N TYR A 160 10.42 -3.05 9.56
CA TYR A 160 9.35 -3.03 8.57
C TYR A 160 9.68 -2.12 7.38
N ILE A 161 10.13 -0.89 7.66
CA ILE A 161 10.48 0.09 6.62
C ILE A 161 11.69 -0.36 5.79
N THR A 162 12.75 -0.86 6.43
CA THR A 162 14.01 -1.20 5.73
C THR A 162 13.99 -2.59 5.11
N ASN A 163 13.53 -3.59 5.85
CA ASN A 163 13.71 -4.99 5.47
C ASN A 163 12.48 -5.57 4.74
N CYS A 164 11.31 -4.94 4.84
CA CYS A 164 10.14 -5.35 4.06
C CYS A 164 9.72 -4.33 2.98
N ILE A 165 9.67 -3.05 3.31
CA ILE A 165 9.29 -2.02 2.32
C ILE A 165 10.46 -1.64 1.41
N PHE A 166 11.70 -1.97 1.82
CA PHE A 166 12.93 -1.68 1.08
C PHE A 166 13.14 -0.18 0.86
N THR A 167 12.84 0.62 1.89
CA THR A 167 13.10 2.06 1.89
C THR A 167 13.81 2.48 3.18
N THR A 168 14.09 3.77 3.33
CA THR A 168 14.91 4.29 4.44
C THR A 168 14.04 4.84 5.55
N VAL A 169 14.43 4.58 6.79
CA VAL A 169 13.88 5.28 7.96
C VAL A 169 14.28 6.76 7.91
N THR A 170 13.30 7.65 8.02
CA THR A 170 13.52 9.09 8.17
C THR A 170 12.72 9.62 9.34
N ASP A 171 13.11 10.79 9.85
CA ASP A 171 12.40 11.46 10.94
C ASP A 171 10.95 11.78 10.56
N GLU A 172 10.69 12.11 9.29
CA GLU A 172 9.33 12.38 8.80
C GLU A 172 8.46 11.11 8.81
N ARG A 173 8.98 9.98 8.34
CA ARG A 173 8.28 8.69 8.38
C ARG A 173 8.01 8.28 9.83
N LYS A 174 9.00 8.45 10.70
CA LYS A 174 8.89 8.15 12.14
C LYS A 174 7.82 9.01 12.80
N ALA A 175 7.78 10.30 12.49
CA ALA A 175 6.78 11.22 13.02
C ALA A 175 5.36 10.85 12.57
N VAL A 176 5.16 10.39 11.32
CA VAL A 176 3.86 9.90 10.86
C VAL A 176 3.47 8.61 11.57
N TRP A 177 4.40 7.67 11.75
CA TRP A 177 4.17 6.44 12.50
C TRP A 177 3.76 6.70 13.95
N GLN A 178 4.51 7.52 14.69
CA GLN A 178 4.20 7.86 16.08
C GLN A 178 2.81 8.50 16.22
N LYS A 179 2.45 9.41 15.32
CA LYS A 179 1.10 10.01 15.29
C LYS A 179 0.02 8.99 15.00
N THR A 180 0.28 8.06 14.08
CA THR A 180 -0.67 7.00 13.70
C THR A 180 -0.88 6.03 14.86
N LEU A 181 0.20 5.62 15.54
CA LEU A 181 0.15 4.73 16.68
C LEU A 181 -0.64 5.34 17.86
N ALA A 182 -0.51 6.64 18.09
CA ALA A 182 -1.28 7.34 19.11
C ALA A 182 -2.78 7.45 18.78
N ALA A 183 -3.17 7.31 17.50
CA ALA A 183 -4.54 7.53 17.02
C ALA A 183 -5.37 6.26 16.80
N ILE A 184 -4.74 5.07 16.84
CA ILE A 184 -5.39 3.75 16.71
C ILE A 184 -5.74 3.18 18.08
#